data_AF-A0A2Z6QS71-F1
#
_entry.id   AF-A0A2Z6QS71-F1
#
_cell.length_a   1.000
_cell.length_b   1.000
_cell.length_c   1.000
_cell.angle_alpha   90.00
_cell.angle_beta   90.00
_cell.angle_gamma   90.00
#
_symmetry.space_group_name_H-M   'P 1'
#
loop_
_entity.id
_entity.type
_entity.pdbx_description
1 polymer ?
#
loop_
_entity_poly.entity_id
_entity_poly.type
_entity_poly.pdbx_seq_one_letter_code
_entity_poly.pdbx_strand_id
1 'polypeptide(L)'
;MVLLLQIIDLLHLSVSFVKVKGHSGNQFNDMADDLTSIGPNSPPITLNPHGRHALGTLTFNTLCPLDSNLRRFVSDLFQARIIDAWFNSSTINNALNTFSQNSVRIDWVATQHWLKFNAASLTSTTSEHHSALSGFKLKSLHHLLPSGDRLRRNFPQHIPPSLLTVVYAFNIKNKTIAFG
;
A
#
# COMPACT_ATOMS: atom_id res chain seq x y z
N MET A 1 9.75 -2.72 -24.21
CA MET A 1 11.01 -2.05 -24.65
C MET A 1 12.17 -3.02 -24.74
N VAL A 2 12.41 -3.87 -23.73
CA VAL A 2 13.51 -4.85 -23.71
C VAL A 2 13.52 -5.79 -24.92
N LEU A 3 12.35 -6.31 -25.32
CA LEU A 3 12.24 -7.20 -26.49
C LEU A 3 12.66 -6.54 -27.81
N LEU A 4 12.26 -5.29 -28.04
CA LEU A 4 12.56 -4.57 -29.27
C LEU A 4 14.08 -4.41 -29.43
N LEU A 5 14.76 -4.03 -28.34
CA LEU A 5 16.21 -3.90 -28.32
C LEU A 5 16.91 -5.24 -28.58
N GLN A 6 16.41 -6.33 -27.96
CA GLN A 6 16.95 -7.67 -28.22
C GLN A 6 16.84 -8.11 -29.68
N ILE A 7 15.73 -7.79 -30.35
CA ILE A 7 15.54 -8.11 -31.77
C ILE A 7 16.50 -7.29 -32.63
N ILE A 8 16.66 -6.00 -32.34
CA ILE A 8 17.60 -5.11 -33.05
C ILE A 8 19.02 -5.67 -32.95
N ASP A 9 19.45 -6.07 -31.75
CA ASP A 9 20.78 -6.62 -31.53
C ASP A 9 20.97 -7.98 -32.21
N LEU A 10 19.99 -8.89 -32.08
CA LEU A 10 20.07 -10.24 -32.65
C LEU A 10 20.10 -10.25 -34.18
N LEU A 11 19.37 -9.31 -34.80
CA LEU A 11 19.30 -9.18 -36.25
C LEU A 11 20.29 -8.15 -36.80
N HIS A 12 21.14 -7.55 -35.94
CA HIS A 12 22.10 -6.51 -36.29
C HIS A 12 21.48 -5.34 -37.08
N LEU A 13 20.30 -4.90 -36.66
CA LEU A 13 19.56 -3.83 -37.34
C LEU A 13 20.13 -2.45 -36.97
N SER A 14 20.30 -1.59 -37.97
CA SER A 14 20.53 -0.16 -37.74
C SER A 14 19.19 0.56 -37.74
N VAL A 15 18.74 1.01 -36.56
CA VAL A 15 17.42 1.63 -36.39
C VAL A 15 17.55 3.03 -35.79
N SER A 16 16.77 3.98 -36.28
CA SER A 16 16.61 5.32 -35.69
C SER A 16 15.20 5.48 -35.10
N PHE A 17 15.13 6.10 -33.92
CA PHE A 17 13.86 6.36 -33.24
C PHE A 17 13.45 7.81 -33.44
N VAL A 18 12.28 8.01 -34.03
CA VAL A 18 11.69 9.35 -34.24
C VAL A 18 10.42 9.47 -33.43
N LYS A 19 10.35 10.51 -32.60
CA LYS A 19 9.13 10.82 -31.84
C LYS A 19 8.14 11.52 -32.75
N VAL A 20 6.96 10.94 -32.89
CA VAL A 20 5.84 11.50 -33.66
C VAL A 20 4.70 11.88 -32.71
N LYS A 21 3.95 12.93 -33.05
CA LYS A 21 2.75 13.31 -32.30
C LYS A 21 1.62 12.35 -32.67
N GLY A 22 0.88 11.84 -31.68
CA GLY A 22 -0.30 11.01 -31.92
C GLY A 22 -1.36 11.74 -32.76
N HIS A 23 -2.07 11.00 -33.60
CA HIS A 23 -3.07 11.53 -34.55
C HIS A 23 -2.54 12.69 -35.40
N SER A 24 -1.30 12.57 -35.89
CA SER A 24 -0.66 13.58 -36.73
C SER A 24 -0.97 13.44 -38.22
N GLY A 25 -1.81 12.47 -38.61
CA GLY A 25 -2.09 12.15 -40.00
C GLY A 25 -1.02 11.27 -40.65
N ASN A 26 -0.08 10.73 -39.86
CA ASN A 26 0.85 9.71 -40.34
C ASN A 26 0.14 8.36 -40.31
N GLN A 27 -0.19 7.84 -41.49
CA GLN A 27 -0.97 6.60 -41.67
C GLN A 27 -0.48 5.43 -40.80
N PHE A 28 0.83 5.20 -40.73
CA PHE A 28 1.38 4.06 -39.99
C PHE A 28 1.40 4.30 -38.48
N ASN A 29 1.60 5.54 -38.04
CA ASN A 29 1.48 5.90 -36.62
C ASN A 29 0.02 5.78 -36.17
N ASP A 30 -0.91 6.32 -36.96
CA ASP A 30 -2.32 6.33 -36.63
C ASP A 30 -2.89 4.90 -36.61
N MET A 31 -2.45 4.04 -37.52
CA MET A 31 -2.78 2.60 -37.48
C MET A 31 -2.22 1.90 -36.23
N ALA A 32 -1.01 2.25 -35.78
CA ALA A 32 -0.43 1.69 -34.56
C ALA A 32 -1.17 2.16 -33.29
N ASP A 33 -1.62 3.42 -33.27
CA ASP A 33 -2.44 3.98 -32.21
C ASP A 33 -3.81 3.28 -32.15
N ASP A 34 -4.46 3.07 -33.30
CA ASP A 34 -5.73 2.34 -33.42
C ASP A 34 -5.58 0.90 -32.90
N LEU A 35 -4.52 0.19 -33.27
CA LEU A 35 -4.25 -1.17 -32.76
C LEU A 35 -4.00 -1.19 -31.25
N THR A 36 -3.30 -0.18 -30.72
CA THR A 36 -3.06 -0.05 -29.28
C THR A 36 -4.37 0.13 -28.51
N SER A 37 -5.35 0.84 -29.09
CA SER A 37 -6.67 1.03 -28.48
C SER A 37 -7.46 -0.28 -28.33
N ILE A 38 -7.22 -1.26 -29.21
CA ILE A 38 -7.89 -2.57 -29.22
C ILE A 38 -7.12 -3.60 -28.36
N GLY A 39 -5.83 -3.37 -28.12
CA GLY A 39 -4.91 -4.22 -27.36
C GLY A 39 -5.46 -4.78 -26.04
N PRO A 40 -6.15 -4.00 -25.18
CA PRO A 40 -6.71 -4.51 -23.92
C PRO A 40 -7.69 -5.68 -24.07
N ASN A 41 -8.36 -5.78 -25.22
CA ASN A 41 -9.33 -6.84 -25.51
C ASN A 41 -8.72 -8.02 -26.29
N SER A 42 -7.44 -7.93 -26.65
CA SER A 42 -6.74 -8.98 -27.39
C SER A 42 -6.17 -10.06 -26.46
N PRO A 43 -6.02 -11.31 -26.93
CA PRO A 43 -5.36 -12.35 -26.14
C PRO A 43 -3.93 -11.94 -25.79
N PRO A 44 -3.46 -12.20 -24.55
CA PRO A 44 -2.11 -11.84 -24.14
C PRO A 44 -1.07 -12.60 -24.97
N ILE A 45 -0.10 -11.86 -25.51
CA ILE A 45 1.06 -12.45 -26.17
C ILE A 45 1.97 -13.03 -25.10
N THR A 46 2.12 -14.35 -25.07
CA THR A 46 3.05 -15.03 -24.16
C THR A 46 4.38 -15.24 -24.89
N LEU A 47 5.40 -14.53 -24.45
CA LEU A 47 6.77 -14.74 -24.92
C LEU A 47 7.41 -15.85 -24.09
N ASN A 48 8.02 -16.86 -24.73
CA ASN A 48 8.73 -17.90 -24.01
C ASN A 48 9.93 -17.27 -23.27
N PRO A 49 9.94 -17.26 -21.94
CA PRO A 49 11.00 -16.60 -21.19
C PRO A 49 12.29 -17.40 -21.12
N HIS A 50 12.29 -18.64 -21.61
CA HIS A 50 13.48 -19.49 -21.73
C HIS A 50 14.29 -19.21 -23.00
N GLY A 51 14.16 -18.01 -23.58
CA GLY A 51 15.03 -17.54 -24.66
C GLY A 51 16.50 -17.72 -24.29
N ARG A 52 17.29 -18.19 -25.27
CA ARG A 52 18.74 -18.41 -25.15
C ARG A 52 19.34 -17.16 -24.48
N HIS A 53 20.05 -17.34 -23.35
CA HIS A 53 20.74 -16.29 -22.55
C HIS A 53 20.02 -15.67 -21.34
N ALA A 54 18.84 -16.12 -20.92
CA ALA A 54 18.22 -15.63 -19.68
C ALA A 54 18.82 -16.27 -18.40
N LEU A 55 20.09 -16.00 -18.10
CA LEU A 55 20.71 -16.44 -16.84
C LEU A 55 20.20 -15.55 -15.69
N GLY A 56 19.49 -16.14 -14.72
CA GLY A 56 19.04 -15.42 -13.51
C GLY A 56 17.61 -14.86 -13.53
N THR A 57 16.75 -15.32 -14.45
CA THR A 57 15.32 -14.96 -14.42
C THR A 57 14.65 -15.45 -13.14
N LEU A 58 14.30 -14.51 -12.26
CA LEU A 58 13.57 -14.82 -11.04
C LEU A 58 12.11 -15.09 -11.38
N THR A 59 11.59 -16.24 -10.94
CA THR A 59 10.17 -16.60 -11.08
C THR A 59 9.52 -16.63 -9.71
N PHE A 60 8.28 -16.14 -9.61
CA PHE A 60 7.49 -16.31 -8.39
C PHE A 60 6.55 -17.52 -8.52
N ASN A 61 6.65 -18.44 -7.55
CA ASN A 61 5.83 -19.65 -7.47
C ASN A 61 5.77 -20.48 -8.78
N THR A 62 6.85 -20.51 -9.55
CA THR A 62 6.95 -21.22 -10.84
C THR A 62 5.97 -20.78 -11.94
N LEU A 63 5.22 -19.69 -11.74
CA LEU A 63 4.18 -19.25 -12.68
C LEU A 63 4.76 -18.49 -13.88
N CYS A 64 5.49 -17.41 -13.61
CA CYS A 64 6.02 -16.52 -14.65
C CYS A 64 7.29 -15.81 -14.15
N PRO A 65 8.24 -15.49 -15.03
CA PRO A 65 9.27 -14.50 -14.77
C PRO A 65 8.72 -13.23 -14.16
N LEU A 66 9.47 -12.70 -13.21
CA LEU A 66 9.25 -11.37 -12.68
C LEU A 66 9.76 -10.35 -13.68
N ASP A 67 8.84 -9.77 -14.45
CA ASP A 67 9.10 -8.64 -15.36
C ASP A 67 9.07 -7.27 -14.63
N SER A 68 8.66 -7.28 -13.36
CA SER A 68 8.62 -6.09 -12.51
C SER A 68 9.93 -5.88 -11.76
N ASN A 69 10.19 -4.64 -11.35
CA ASN A 69 11.36 -4.31 -10.51
C ASN A 69 11.38 -5.19 -9.25
N LEU A 70 12.43 -6.00 -9.07
CA LEU A 70 12.51 -7.00 -8.00
C LEU A 70 12.32 -6.40 -6.61
N ARG A 71 12.93 -5.24 -6.32
CA ARG A 71 12.81 -4.57 -5.02
C ARG A 71 11.35 -4.21 -4.74
N ARG A 72 10.64 -3.68 -5.74
CA ARG A 72 9.22 -3.34 -5.63
C ARG A 72 8.38 -4.60 -5.46
N PHE A 73 8.61 -5.61 -6.29
CA PHE A 73 7.90 -6.89 -6.19
C PHE A 73 8.01 -7.51 -4.79
N VAL A 74 9.24 -7.59 -4.25
CA VAL A 74 9.48 -8.13 -2.91
C VAL A 74 8.80 -7.26 -1.84
N SER A 75 8.88 -5.94 -1.95
CA SER A 75 8.18 -5.02 -1.04
C SER A 75 6.67 -5.28 -1.05
N ASP A 76 6.06 -5.38 -2.23
CA ASP A 76 4.62 -5.59 -2.40
C ASP A 76 4.21 -6.96 -1.85
N LEU A 77 5.04 -8.00 -2.03
CA LEU A 77 4.82 -9.33 -1.46
C LEU A 77 4.81 -9.30 0.08
N PHE A 78 5.76 -8.61 0.71
CA PHE A 78 5.77 -8.45 2.17
C PHE A 78 4.56 -7.66 2.66
N GLN A 79 4.17 -6.58 1.95
CA GLN A 79 2.98 -5.81 2.28
C GLN A 79 1.71 -6.67 2.20
N ALA A 80 1.56 -7.49 1.15
CA ALA A 80 0.44 -8.40 1.01
C ALA A 80 0.36 -9.38 2.19
N ARG A 81 1.51 -9.94 2.61
CA ARG A 81 1.57 -10.82 3.79
C ARG A 81 1.22 -10.10 5.10
N ILE A 82 1.66 -8.86 5.26
CA ILE A 82 1.31 -8.04 6.44
C ILE A 82 -0.19 -7.78 6.46
N ILE A 83 -0.80 -7.44 5.31
CA ILE A 83 -2.23 -7.21 5.18
C ILE A 83 -3.02 -8.48 5.49
N ASP A 84 -2.59 -9.63 4.97
CA ASP A 84 -3.22 -10.92 5.26
C ASP A 84 -3.15 -11.28 6.76
N ALA A 85 -1.98 -11.14 7.37
CA ALA A 85 -1.83 -11.34 8.82
C ALA A 85 -2.69 -10.36 9.64
N TRP A 86 -2.88 -9.13 9.13
CA TRP A 86 -3.71 -8.11 9.75
C TRP A 86 -5.19 -8.47 9.71
N PHE A 87 -5.72 -8.92 8.57
CA PHE A 87 -7.10 -9.40 8.43
C PHE A 87 -7.38 -10.62 9.32
N ASN A 88 -6.40 -11.50 9.45
CA ASN A 88 -6.49 -12.70 10.29
C ASN A 88 -6.20 -12.45 11.78
N SER A 89 -5.88 -11.20 12.18
CA SER A 89 -5.68 -10.87 13.60
C SER A 89 -6.98 -10.99 14.38
N SER A 90 -6.91 -11.43 15.64
CA SER A 90 -8.11 -11.58 16.49
C SER A 90 -8.88 -10.27 16.67
N THR A 91 -8.20 -9.13 16.69
CA THR A 91 -8.83 -7.81 16.79
C THR A 91 -9.72 -7.49 15.59
N ILE A 92 -9.22 -7.72 14.36
CA ILE A 92 -9.97 -7.43 13.13
C ILE A 92 -10.97 -8.52 12.82
N ASN A 93 -10.58 -9.79 12.96
CA ASN A 93 -11.44 -10.92 12.70
C ASN A 93 -12.68 -10.90 13.62
N ASN A 94 -12.51 -10.59 14.92
CA ASN A 94 -13.66 -10.44 15.83
C ASN A 94 -14.57 -9.28 15.42
N ALA A 95 -14.01 -8.14 14.99
CA ALA A 95 -14.79 -7.02 14.50
C ALA A 95 -15.58 -7.41 13.24
N LEU A 96 -14.92 -8.04 12.25
CA LEU A 96 -15.53 -8.52 11.01
C LEU A 96 -16.65 -9.54 11.26
N ASN A 97 -16.44 -10.49 12.17
CA ASN A 97 -17.48 -11.47 12.56
C ASN A 97 -18.67 -10.82 13.29
N THR A 98 -18.43 -9.71 13.99
CA THR A 98 -19.52 -8.93 14.61
C THR A 98 -20.34 -8.20 13.54
N PHE A 99 -19.70 -7.73 12.47
CA PHE A 99 -20.39 -7.10 11.34
C PHE A 99 -21.10 -8.10 10.41
N SER A 100 -20.60 -9.35 10.30
CA SER A 100 -21.22 -10.38 9.47
C SER A 100 -22.52 -10.95 10.06
N GLN A 101 -22.76 -10.74 11.36
CA GLN A 101 -24.07 -10.93 11.97
C GLN A 101 -24.93 -9.72 11.60
N ASN A 102 -25.72 -9.83 10.52
CA ASN A 102 -26.71 -8.94 9.84
C ASN A 102 -27.34 -7.68 10.52
N SER A 103 -26.84 -7.22 11.65
CA SER A 103 -27.38 -6.19 12.52
C SER A 103 -26.71 -4.83 12.33
N VAL A 104 -25.51 -4.77 11.73
CA VAL A 104 -24.77 -3.51 11.61
C VAL A 104 -24.93 -2.92 10.21
N ARG A 105 -25.84 -1.96 10.08
CA ARG A 105 -25.91 -1.11 8.88
C ARG A 105 -24.83 -0.04 8.97
N ILE A 106 -23.81 -0.13 8.12
CA ILE A 106 -22.83 0.94 7.98
C ILE A 106 -23.52 2.09 7.24
N ASP A 107 -23.68 3.22 7.92
CA ASP A 107 -24.09 4.47 7.26
C ASP A 107 -22.89 5.03 6.48
N TRP A 108 -22.85 4.73 5.19
CA TRP A 108 -21.80 5.17 4.29
C TRP A 108 -21.77 6.69 4.13
N VAL A 109 -22.91 7.37 4.26
CA VAL A 109 -23.00 8.84 4.16
C VAL A 109 -22.36 9.48 5.39
N ALA A 110 -22.70 9.02 6.58
CA ALA A 110 -22.06 9.45 7.82
C ALA A 110 -20.57 9.12 7.84
N THR A 111 -20.18 7.93 7.38
CA THR A 111 -18.78 7.50 7.27
C THR A 111 -18.00 8.42 6.34
N GLN A 112 -18.55 8.75 5.18
CA GLN A 112 -17.95 9.70 4.23
C GLN A 112 -17.81 11.09 4.84
N HIS A 113 -18.83 11.60 5.53
CA HIS A 113 -18.75 12.90 6.21
C HIS A 113 -17.69 12.90 7.30
N TRP A 114 -17.57 11.82 8.08
CA TRP A 114 -16.53 11.68 9.10
C TRP A 114 -15.12 11.66 8.49
N LEU A 115 -14.93 10.93 7.38
CA LEU A 115 -13.65 10.91 6.66
C LEU A 115 -13.30 12.28 6.09
N LYS A 116 -14.28 12.99 5.50
CA LYS A 116 -14.09 14.34 4.93
C LYS A 116 -13.84 15.41 6.00
N PHE A 117 -14.53 15.35 7.13
CA PHE A 117 -14.31 16.26 8.26
C PHE A 117 -12.88 16.13 8.80
N ASN A 118 -12.34 14.91 8.86
CA ASN A 118 -10.97 14.65 9.25
C ASN A 118 -9.91 15.02 8.20
N ALA A 119 -10.30 15.19 6.94
CA ALA A 119 -9.43 15.66 5.86
C ALA A 119 -9.39 17.20 5.78
N ALA A 120 -10.45 17.88 6.22
CA ALA A 120 -10.60 19.33 6.08
C ALA A 120 -9.58 20.15 6.89
N SER A 121 -8.99 19.60 7.97
CA SER A 121 -7.94 20.29 8.73
C SER A 121 -6.53 20.11 8.14
N LEU A 122 -6.39 19.36 7.04
CA LEU A 122 -5.10 18.97 6.48
C LEU A 122 -5.08 19.29 4.98
N THR A 123 -4.52 20.45 4.66
CA THR A 123 -4.42 21.02 3.31
C THR A 123 -3.55 20.21 2.34
N SER A 124 -2.98 19.08 2.77
CA SER A 124 -2.24 18.16 1.91
C SER A 124 -2.32 16.72 2.41
N THR A 125 -2.77 15.83 1.53
CA THR A 125 -2.81 14.36 1.69
C THR A 125 -1.44 13.72 1.89
N THR A 126 -0.36 14.43 1.55
CA THR A 126 1.03 13.97 1.69
C THR A 126 1.81 14.65 2.81
N SER A 127 1.13 15.44 3.67
CA SER A 127 1.80 16.08 4.80
C SER A 127 2.24 15.09 5.88
N GLU A 128 3.37 15.37 6.52
CA GLU A 128 3.88 14.59 7.66
C GLU A 128 2.84 14.49 8.79
N HIS A 129 2.13 15.60 9.05
CA HIS A 129 1.04 15.64 10.02
C HIS A 129 -0.10 14.69 9.67
N HIS A 130 -0.50 14.59 8.40
CA HIS A 130 -1.53 13.65 7.95
C HIS A 130 -1.09 12.20 8.14
N SER A 131 0.18 11.90 7.86
CA SER A 131 0.77 10.57 8.09
C SER A 131 0.83 10.21 9.58
N ALA A 132 1.24 11.16 10.43
CA ALA A 132 1.27 10.97 11.88
C ALA A 132 -0.13 10.76 12.47
N LEU A 133 -1.12 11.57 12.05
CA LEU A 133 -2.50 11.43 12.50
C LEU A 133 -3.13 10.10 12.05
N SER A 134 -2.89 9.69 10.81
CA SER A 134 -3.36 8.40 10.29
C SER A 134 -2.72 7.23 11.04
N GLY A 135 -1.41 7.32 11.30
CA GLY A 135 -0.68 6.35 12.12
C GLY A 135 -1.20 6.30 13.56
N PHE A 136 -1.52 7.45 14.17
CA PHE A 136 -2.13 7.52 15.49
C PHE A 136 -3.50 6.84 15.50
N LYS A 137 -4.38 7.15 14.55
CA LYS A 137 -5.71 6.52 14.44
C LYS A 137 -5.63 5.00 14.28
N LEU A 138 -4.74 4.53 13.41
CA LEU A 138 -4.52 3.09 13.22
C LEU A 138 -4.01 2.45 14.51
N LYS A 139 -3.01 3.06 15.16
CA LYS A 139 -2.51 2.56 16.45
C LYS A 139 -3.61 2.55 17.51
N SER A 140 -4.46 3.56 17.57
CA SER A 140 -5.60 3.63 18.50
C SER A 140 -6.62 2.53 18.24
N LEU A 141 -7.02 2.30 16.98
CA LEU A 141 -7.97 1.25 16.59
C LEU A 141 -7.47 -0.15 16.99
N HIS A 142 -6.17 -0.38 16.91
CA HIS A 142 -5.54 -1.64 17.31
C HIS A 142 -5.09 -1.68 18.77
N HIS A 143 -5.41 -0.63 19.54
CA HIS A 143 -4.89 -0.39 20.89
C HIS A 143 -3.35 -0.38 20.98
N LEU A 144 -2.62 -0.31 19.87
CA LEU A 144 -1.15 -0.32 19.74
C LEU A 144 -0.47 0.98 20.21
N LEU A 145 -1.22 1.92 20.78
CA LEU A 145 -0.60 3.07 21.41
C LEU A 145 0.34 2.62 22.53
N PRO A 146 1.47 3.32 22.74
CA PRO A 146 2.41 3.01 23.80
C PRO A 146 1.83 3.44 25.16
N SER A 147 0.82 2.72 25.64
CA SER A 147 0.25 2.89 26.95
C SER A 147 1.16 2.25 28.01
N GLY A 148 1.14 2.79 29.24
CA GLY A 148 2.10 2.38 30.27
C GLY A 148 2.04 0.89 30.61
N ASP A 149 0.86 0.29 30.58
CA ASP A 149 0.60 -1.15 30.71
C ASP A 149 1.25 -1.96 29.56
N ARG A 150 1.11 -1.52 28.30
CA ARG A 150 1.72 -2.20 27.13
C ARG A 150 3.23 -2.05 27.12
N LEU A 151 3.73 -0.85 27.44
CA LEU A 151 5.15 -0.61 27.52
C LEU A 151 5.79 -1.42 28.65
N ARG A 152 5.14 -1.55 29.82
CA ARG A 152 5.60 -2.45 30.89
C ARG A 152 5.57 -3.92 30.48
N ARG A 153 4.52 -4.35 29.77
CA ARG A 153 4.43 -5.72 29.26
C ARG A 153 5.58 -6.06 28.31
N ASN A 154 5.92 -5.13 27.41
CA ASN A 154 6.93 -5.35 26.37
C ASN A 154 8.35 -5.03 26.84
N PHE A 155 8.51 -4.10 27.79
CA PHE A 155 9.79 -3.61 28.31
C PHE A 155 9.79 -3.56 29.85
N PRO A 156 9.60 -4.70 30.53
CA PRO A 156 9.41 -4.76 31.98
C PRO A 156 10.62 -4.26 32.77
N GLN A 157 11.81 -4.31 32.17
CA GLN A 157 13.08 -3.90 32.78
C GLN A 157 13.29 -2.38 32.76
N HIS A 158 12.63 -1.69 31.83
CA HIS A 158 12.78 -0.24 31.62
C HIS A 158 11.65 0.58 32.25
N ILE A 159 10.56 -0.07 32.66
CA ILE A 159 9.37 0.59 33.23
C ILE A 159 9.04 -0.02 34.58
N PRO A 160 9.68 0.46 35.66
CA PRO A 160 9.36 0.05 37.01
C PRO A 160 7.91 0.38 37.39
N PRO A 161 7.26 -0.41 38.27
CA PRO A 161 5.87 -0.23 38.67
C PRO A 161 5.56 1.17 39.23
N SER A 162 6.53 1.82 39.87
CA SER A 162 6.41 3.16 40.46
C SER A 162 6.13 4.27 39.44
N LEU A 163 6.56 4.11 38.18
CA LEU A 163 6.30 5.09 37.12
C LEU A 163 4.85 5.04 36.60
N LEU A 164 4.16 3.92 36.79
CA LEU A 164 2.77 3.74 36.35
C LEU A 164 1.75 4.28 37.36
N THR A 165 2.15 4.41 38.63
CA THR A 165 1.28 4.89 39.71
C THR A 165 0.94 6.38 39.56
N VAL A 166 1.79 7.17 38.89
CA VAL A 166 1.60 8.62 38.72
C VAL A 166 0.52 8.97 37.68
N VAL A 167 0.24 8.08 36.72
CA VAL A 167 -0.71 8.37 35.62
C VAL A 167 -2.18 8.18 36.05
N TYR A 168 -2.45 7.36 37.07
CA TYR A 168 -3.81 7.17 37.60
C TYR A 168 -4.28 8.30 38.56
N ALA A 169 -3.43 9.29 38.85
CA ALA A 169 -3.75 10.42 39.73
C ALA A 169 -4.34 11.64 38.98
N PHE A 170 -4.61 11.56 37.67
CA PHE A 170 -5.42 12.59 36.98
C PHE A 170 -6.91 12.28 37.17
N ASN A 171 -7.41 12.68 38.34
CA ASN A 171 -8.77 12.54 38.77
C ASN A 171 -9.71 13.44 37.94
N ILE A 172 -10.78 12.83 37.43
CA ILE A 172 -12.01 13.49 37.03
C ILE A 172 -12.60 14.16 38.26
N LYS A 173 -12.14 15.38 38.58
CA LYS A 173 -12.87 16.45 39.26
C LYS A 173 -11.90 17.59 39.58
N ASN A 174 -12.29 18.76 39.10
CA ASN A 174 -11.84 20.10 39.48
C ASN A 174 -10.67 20.70 38.68
N LYS A 175 -11.06 21.67 37.85
CA LYS A 175 -10.29 22.87 37.50
C LYS A 175 -9.48 23.33 38.72
N THR A 176 -8.16 23.42 38.59
CA THR A 176 -7.34 24.63 38.68
C THR A 176 -5.87 24.22 38.52
N ILE A 177 -5.17 24.86 37.59
CA ILE A 177 -3.74 24.66 37.34
C ILE A 177 -2.99 25.68 38.20
N ALA A 178 -2.03 25.21 38.99
CA ALA A 178 -0.95 26.06 39.51
C ALA A 178 0.38 25.32 39.28
N PHE A 179 1.27 25.95 38.54
CA PHE A 179 2.66 25.53 38.38
C PHE A 179 3.49 26.08 39.55
N GLY A 180 4.31 25.21 40.12
CA GLY A 180 5.44 25.52 41.01
C GLY A 180 6.55 24.55 40.70
#